data_AF-A0A8S2VJI8-F1
#
_entry.id   AF-A0A8S2VJI8-F1
#
_cell.length_a   1.000
_cell.length_b   1.000
_cell.length_c   1.000
_cell.angle_alpha   90.00
_cell.angle_beta   90.00
_cell.angle_gamma   90.00
#
_symmetry.space_group_name_H-M   'P 1'
#
loop_
_entity.id
_entity.type
_entity.pdbx_description
1 polymer ?
#
loop_
_entity_poly.entity_id
_entity_poly.type
_entity_poly.pdbx_seq_one_letter_code
_entity_poly.pdbx_strand_id
1 'polypeptide(L)' 'MFSLLVNIPDNAIWSPNGVTIAGGHGNGGDTNQLFDPHGHFVDDDQTVVIADYWNHRIMQWKNGDTTNG' A
#
# COMPACT_ATOMS: atom_id res chain seq x y z
N MET A 1 -30.40 -1.53 9.98
CA MET A 1 -29.06 -1.13 9.49
C MET A 1 -28.08 -2.15 10.04
N PHE A 2 -27.54 -3.04 9.21
CA PHE A 2 -26.57 -4.04 9.64
C PHE A 2 -25.17 -3.45 9.46
N SER A 3 -24.45 -3.22 10.56
CA SER A 3 -23.02 -2.97 10.54
C SER A 3 -22.33 -4.32 10.34
N LEU A 4 -21.53 -4.45 9.28
CA LEU A 4 -20.65 -5.60 9.11
C LEU A 4 -19.49 -5.42 10.10
N LEU A 5 -19.59 -6.03 11.28
CA LEU A 5 -18.45 -6.15 12.17
C LEU A 5 -17.45 -7.10 11.50
N VAL A 6 -16.29 -6.58 11.08
CA VAL A 6 -15.17 -7.41 10.68
C VAL A 6 -14.75 -8.22 11.91
N ASN A 7 -14.97 -9.53 11.87
CA ASN A 7 -14.59 -10.42 12.96
C ASN A 7 -13.08 -10.69 12.88
N ILE A 8 -12.28 -9.77 13.42
CA ILE A 8 -10.84 -9.96 13.58
C ILE A 8 -10.63 -10.69 14.92
N PRO A 9 -10.14 -11.94 14.92
CA PRO A 9 -9.89 -12.65 16.16
C PRO A 9 -8.73 -12.00 16.93
N ASP A 10 -8.74 -12.15 18.25
CA ASP A 10 -7.69 -11.65 19.16
C ASP A 10 -6.30 -12.26 18.90
N ASN A 11 -6.26 -13.41 18.22
CA ASN A 11 -5.05 -14.09 17.77
C ASN A 11 -4.71 -13.88 16.29
N ALA A 12 -5.28 -12.85 15.63
CA ALA A 12 -4.99 -12.56 14.24
C ALA A 12 -3.48 -12.34 14.03
N ILE A 13 -2.88 -13.21 13.22
CA ILE A 13 -1.51 -13.09 12.75
C ILE A 13 -1.53 -12.60 11.30
N TRP A 14 -0.61 -11.70 10.96
CA TRP A 14 -0.40 -11.27 9.58
C TRP A 14 -0.13 -12.47 8.69
N SER A 15 -0.71 -12.48 7.48
CA SER A 15 -0.45 -13.54 6.52
C SER A 15 1.06 -13.61 6.23
N PRO A 16 1.72 -14.75 6.46
CA PRO A 16 3.15 -14.87 6.18
C PRO A 16 3.47 -14.78 4.68
N ASN A 17 2.45 -14.91 3.82
CA ASN A 17 2.56 -14.82 2.37
C ASN A 17 2.12 -13.46 1.83
N GLY A 18 2.34 -12.38 2.59
CA GLY A 18 2.11 -11.02 2.11
C GLY A 18 2.96 -10.71 0.86
N VAL A 19 2.41 -9.90 -0.05
CA VAL A 19 3.12 -9.43 -1.24
C VAL A 19 3.36 -7.93 -1.11
N THR A 20 4.56 -7.47 -1.46
CA THR A 20 4.85 -6.04 -1.57
C THR A 20 4.17 -5.49 -2.81
N ILE A 21 3.23 -4.57 -2.63
CA ILE A 21 2.46 -3.94 -3.72
C ILE A 21 2.90 -2.50 -4.02
N ALA A 22 3.76 -1.90 -3.18
CA ALA A 22 4.29 -0.56 -3.37
C ALA A 22 5.75 -0.47 -2.90
N GLY A 23 6.60 0.18 -3.68
CA GLY A 23 8.03 0.30 -3.38
C GLY A 23 8.77 -1.05 -3.45
N GLY A 24 9.62 -1.31 -2.44
CA GLY A 24 10.33 -2.59 -2.29
C GLY A 24 11.73 -2.67 -2.93
N HIS A 25 12.15 -1.65 -3.67
CA HIS A 25 13.44 -1.63 -4.39
C HIS A 25 14.42 -0.57 -3.86
N GLY A 26 14.31 -0.25 -2.56
CA GLY A 26 15.13 0.76 -1.90
C GLY A 26 14.63 2.19 -2.08
N ASN A 27 15.40 3.14 -1.54
CA ASN A 27 15.12 4.57 -1.69
C ASN A 27 15.50 5.05 -3.10
N GLY A 28 14.62 5.78 -3.75
CA GLY A 28 14.90 6.41 -5.04
C GLY A 28 13.63 6.91 -5.75
N GLY A 29 13.82 7.43 -6.95
CA GLY A 29 12.77 8.10 -7.74
C GLY A 29 12.11 7.21 -8.78
N ASP A 30 12.57 5.96 -8.94
CA ASP A 30 11.91 5.02 -9.85
C ASP A 30 10.52 4.67 -9.33
N THR A 31 9.70 4.17 -10.21
CA THR A 31 8.27 3.97 -10.00
C THR A 31 7.96 2.72 -9.13
N ASN A 32 8.95 1.86 -8.93
CA ASN A 32 9.01 0.79 -7.92
C ASN A 32 9.82 1.16 -6.66
N GLN A 33 10.14 2.45 -6.49
CA GLN A 33 10.86 3.00 -5.34
C GLN A 33 10.03 4.09 -4.65
N LEU A 34 10.33 4.31 -3.38
CA LEU A 34 9.78 5.39 -2.56
C LEU A 34 10.94 6.08 -1.86
N PHE A 35 10.82 7.34 -1.51
CA PHE A 35 11.82 8.09 -0.76
C PHE A 35 11.18 8.84 0.42
N ASP A 36 11.35 8.27 1.62
CA ASP A 36 10.80 8.76 2.90
C ASP A 36 9.29 9.06 2.86
N PRO A 37 8.43 8.08 2.50
CA PRO A 37 6.99 8.32 2.43
C PRO A 37 6.39 8.63 3.81
N HIS A 38 5.54 9.66 3.92
CA HIS A 38 4.98 10.12 5.20
C HIS A 38 3.49 9.85 5.37
N GLY A 39 2.77 9.50 4.29
CA GLY A 39 1.33 9.24 4.34
C GLY A 39 0.92 8.10 3.41
N HIS A 40 -0.06 7.32 3.84
CA HIS A 40 -0.69 6.27 3.03
C HIS A 40 -2.22 6.26 3.24
N PHE A 41 -2.94 5.89 2.19
CA PHE A 41 -4.39 5.69 2.20
C PHE A 41 -4.74 4.48 1.32
N VAL A 42 -5.81 3.78 1.70
CA VAL A 42 -6.36 2.68 0.92
C VAL A 42 -7.84 2.96 0.71
N ASP A 43 -8.28 2.98 -0.55
CA ASP A 43 -9.70 3.16 -0.89
C ASP A 43 -10.49 1.84 -0.92
N ASP A 44 -11.80 1.94 -1.13
CA ASP A 44 -12.72 0.79 -1.18
C ASP A 44 -12.41 -0.15 -2.37
N ASP A 45 -11.75 0.36 -3.42
CA ASP A 45 -11.27 -0.41 -4.57
C ASP A 45 -9.91 -1.08 -4.33
N GLN A 46 -9.40 -1.02 -3.08
CA GLN A 46 -8.08 -1.52 -2.68
C GLN A 46 -6.91 -0.85 -3.43
N THR A 47 -7.10 0.39 -3.87
CA THR A 47 -6.01 1.21 -4.40
C THR A 47 -5.22 1.79 -3.24
N VAL A 48 -3.90 1.57 -3.24
CA VAL A 48 -2.99 2.16 -2.27
C VAL A 48 -2.44 3.46 -2.83
N VAL A 49 -2.62 4.54 -2.09
CA VAL A 49 -2.07 5.87 -2.41
C VAL A 49 -1.02 6.24 -1.37
N ILE A 50 0.16 6.65 -1.82
CA ILE A 50 1.30 7.01 -0.94
C ILE A 50 1.77 8.42 -1.26
N ALA A 51 1.97 9.21 -0.21
CA ALA A 51 2.66 10.50 -0.27
C ALA A 51 4.17 10.25 -0.16
N ASP A 52 4.84 10.22 -1.32
CA ASP A 52 6.26 9.96 -1.48
C ASP A 52 7.05 11.27 -1.31
N TYR A 53 7.31 11.61 -0.04
CA TYR A 53 7.64 12.96 0.42
C TYR A 53 8.90 13.53 -0.24
N TRP A 54 10.05 12.83 -0.19
CA TRP A 54 11.30 13.34 -0.77
C TRP A 54 11.34 13.27 -2.30
N ASN A 55 10.44 12.52 -2.92
CA ASN A 55 10.27 12.57 -4.38
C ASN A 55 9.23 13.62 -4.81
N HIS A 56 8.61 14.33 -3.86
CA HIS A 56 7.64 15.40 -4.12
C HIS A 56 6.46 14.93 -5.00
N ARG A 57 6.02 13.67 -4.84
CA ARG A 57 4.97 13.07 -5.67
C ARG A 57 3.95 12.29 -4.86
N ILE A 58 2.79 12.03 -5.48
CA ILE A 58 1.81 11.07 -5.01
C ILE A 58 1.84 9.88 -5.97
N MET A 59 1.94 8.67 -5.42
CA MET A 59 1.96 7.43 -6.19
C MET A 59 0.76 6.57 -5.83
N GLN A 60 0.22 5.85 -6.82
CA GLN A 60 -0.94 4.98 -6.65
C GLN A 60 -0.63 3.59 -7.21
N TRP A 61 -1.08 2.55 -6.50
CA TRP A 61 -1.04 1.16 -6.95
C TRP A 61 -2.41 0.55 -6.79
N LYS A 62 -2.99 0.08 -7.89
CA LYS A 62 -4.30 -0.56 -7.86
C LYS A 62 -4.17 -2.01 -7.48
N ASN A 63 -5.21 -2.55 -6.87
CA ASN A 63 -5.27 -3.98 -6.60
C ASN A 63 -5.13 -4.79 -7.90
N GLY A 64 -4.17 -5.70 -7.94
CA GLY A 64 -3.85 -6.50 -9.12
C GLY A 64 -2.91 -5.84 -10.13
N ASP A 65 -2.42 -4.62 -9.89
CA ASP A 65 -1.28 -4.09 -10.67
C ASP A 65 -0.04 -4.95 -10.38
N THR A 66 0.33 -5.80 -11.34
CA THR A 66 1.57 -6.59 -11.33
C THR A 66 2.70 -5.87 -12.02
N THR A 67 2.39 -4.82 -12.77
CA THR A 67 3.38 -3.88 -13.25
C THR A 67 3.77 -3.03 -12.06
N ASN A 68 4.98 -3.25 -11.57
CA ASN A 68 5.85 -2.18 -11.13
C ASN A 68 5.75 -1.10 -12.22
N GLY A 69 4.73 -0.24 -12.13
CA GLY A 69 4.68 1.01 -12.88
C GLY A 69 5.99 1.68 -12.64
#